data_AF-A0AAD8URV7-F1
#
_entry.id   AF-A0AAD8URV7-F1
#
_cell.length_a   1.000
_cell.length_b   1.000
_cell.length_c   1.000
_cell.angle_alpha   90.00
_cell.angle_beta   90.00
_cell.angle_gamma   90.00
#
_symmetry.space_group_name_H-M   'P 1'
#
loop_
_entity.id
_entity.type
_entity.pdbx_description
1 polymer ?
#
loop_
_entity_poly.entity_id
_entity_poly.type
_entity_poly.pdbx_seq_one_letter_code
_entity_poly.pdbx_strand_id
1 'polypeptide(L)'
;MAGKKNWKRIDVSSIHESLVESNIAKTARRRPISEDIVIDVVGRPPSKKIAKKLKSPKYVGTLAQRGNVERKKLIKLVKRLKVDSDRIEIDEPESPEKPAVDDIWADNGTKKGTRRSKDLNLYQVIPAVAVPHSGQSYNPDPSAYEELVNAVVEAIPKNERQSDEPLTDLIREALPSLELENLSLRRKQKLGYLIVQNKVDEKAVLEVLQEDSGDDSDAEEEEDVSLEQDTQRRSKKLKRKTKAQRNRQKIHMENMRKIMLKKKMKQLEHDIQNIKSNMKVLEEKDKAAGDSKAERLQAYLHRLIEGKAQTRFGNKVYHADPEEVALPDEITPSVRKLQTPLKSPIDNVVRSIYRRGLVPAPPVLDRNYRNFVSKKVIKRSMKYKSKLLEGTT
;
A
#
# COMPACT_ATOMS: atom_id res chain seq x y z
N MET A 1 67.31 -3.70 22.67
CA MET A 1 66.72 -2.47 23.27
C MET A 1 65.75 -1.85 22.26
N ALA A 2 64.46 -2.20 22.30
CA ALA A 2 63.47 -1.68 21.34
C ALA A 2 62.87 -0.35 21.86
N GLY A 3 63.00 0.71 21.06
CA GLY A 3 62.52 2.05 21.39
C GLY A 3 61.00 2.16 21.44
N LYS A 4 60.47 2.73 22.52
CA LYS A 4 59.03 2.96 22.73
C LYS A 4 58.55 4.11 21.83
N LYS A 5 57.53 3.84 21.00
CA LYS A 5 56.88 4.86 20.15
C LYS A 5 55.90 5.69 20.99
N ASN A 6 56.13 7.00 21.06
CA ASN A 6 55.24 7.96 21.71
C ASN A 6 54.03 8.27 20.81
N TRP A 7 52.84 7.86 21.23
CA TRP A 7 51.59 8.21 20.56
C TRP A 7 51.12 9.56 21.10
N LYS A 8 51.14 10.61 20.25
CA LYS A 8 50.58 11.91 20.61
C LYS A 8 49.06 11.78 20.76
N ARG A 9 48.52 12.18 21.91
CA ARG A 9 47.08 12.28 22.12
C ARG A 9 46.52 13.31 21.15
N ILE A 10 45.55 12.90 20.33
CA ILE A 10 44.81 13.78 19.43
C ILE A 10 43.71 14.43 20.26
N ASP A 11 43.75 15.75 20.42
CA ASP A 11 42.70 16.50 21.10
C ASP A 11 41.44 16.55 20.24
N VAL A 12 40.41 15.85 20.72
CA VAL A 12 39.14 15.63 20.01
C VAL A 12 38.29 16.91 19.93
N SER A 13 38.58 17.92 20.75
CA SER A 13 37.89 19.23 20.78
C SER A 13 38.18 20.07 19.54
N SER A 14 39.44 20.10 19.07
CA SER A 14 39.86 20.90 17.90
C SER A 14 39.24 20.40 16.58
N ILE A 15 39.01 19.09 16.47
CA ILE A 15 38.38 18.48 15.29
C ILE A 15 36.90 18.89 15.19
N HIS A 16 36.23 19.08 16.33
CA HIS A 16 34.82 19.45 16.35
C HIS A 16 34.57 20.91 15.97
N GLU A 17 35.45 21.84 16.36
CA GLU A 17 35.30 23.27 16.03
C GLU A 17 35.52 23.54 14.53
N SER A 18 36.56 22.96 13.93
CA SER A 18 36.82 23.09 12.49
C SER A 18 35.69 22.50 11.61
N LEU A 19 35.02 21.44 12.08
CA LEU A 19 33.86 20.84 11.41
C LEU A 19 32.61 21.71 11.53
N VAL A 20 32.46 22.45 12.63
CA VAL A 20 31.32 23.36 12.83
C VAL A 20 31.52 24.62 11.98
N GLU A 21 32.71 25.22 12.00
CA GLU A 21 33.03 26.41 11.21
C GLU A 21 32.94 26.16 9.70
N SER A 22 33.43 25.01 9.23
CA SER A 22 33.35 24.64 7.81
C SER A 22 31.92 24.37 7.34
N ASN A 23 31.00 24.02 8.24
CA ASN A 23 29.58 23.85 7.91
C ASN A 23 28.83 25.18 7.92
N ILE A 24 29.16 26.10 8.82
CA ILE A 24 28.59 27.46 8.87
C ILE A 24 29.04 28.29 7.64
N ALA A 25 30.29 28.16 7.22
CA ALA A 25 30.79 28.83 6.02
C ALA A 25 30.12 28.30 4.72
N LYS A 26 29.70 27.03 4.70
CA LYS A 26 28.99 26.42 3.56
C LYS A 26 27.52 26.84 3.49
N THR A 27 26.88 27.14 4.60
CA THR A 27 25.49 27.61 4.63
C THR A 27 25.38 29.08 4.27
N ALA A 28 26.35 29.92 4.67
CA ALA A 28 26.38 31.35 4.36
C ALA A 28 26.55 31.68 2.85
N ARG A 29 27.14 30.77 2.06
CA ARG A 29 27.33 30.95 0.61
C ARG A 29 26.12 30.56 -0.26
N ARG A 30 25.01 30.14 0.34
CA ARG A 30 23.78 29.79 -0.40
C ARG A 30 22.93 31.03 -0.61
N ARG A 31 22.90 31.56 -1.84
CA ARG A 31 21.93 32.59 -2.24
C ARG A 31 20.50 32.03 -2.13
N PRO A 32 19.51 32.85 -1.71
CA PRO A 32 18.12 32.44 -1.67
C PRO A 32 17.58 32.14 -3.07
N ILE A 33 16.73 31.12 -3.17
CA ILE A 33 16.25 30.46 -4.41
C ILE A 33 15.34 31.38 -5.27
N SER A 34 14.91 32.53 -4.74
CA SER A 34 13.94 33.42 -5.37
C SER A 34 14.48 34.27 -6.54
N GLU A 35 15.80 34.36 -6.73
CA GLU A 35 16.39 35.25 -7.75
C GLU A 35 16.62 34.59 -9.13
N ASP A 36 16.60 33.26 -9.24
CA ASP A 36 17.00 32.55 -10.47
C ASP A 36 15.83 31.91 -11.27
N ILE A 37 14.58 32.08 -10.82
CA ILE A 37 13.41 31.54 -11.53
C ILE A 37 12.81 32.64 -12.40
N VAL A 38 13.39 32.86 -13.58
CA VAL A 38 12.71 33.58 -14.67
C VAL A 38 11.74 32.60 -15.32
N ILE A 39 10.45 32.74 -15.04
CA ILE A 39 9.38 31.97 -15.69
C ILE A 39 9.11 32.63 -17.04
N ASP A 40 9.58 32.03 -18.13
CA ASP A 40 9.19 32.43 -19.48
C ASP A 40 7.71 32.07 -19.73
N VAL A 41 6.89 33.07 -20.02
CA VAL A 41 5.43 32.97 -20.25
C VAL A 41 5.09 32.26 -21.57
N VAL A 42 6.07 32.04 -22.45
CA VAL A 42 5.89 31.50 -23.80
C VAL A 42 6.36 30.06 -23.90
N GLY A 43 5.66 29.12 -23.23
CA GLY A 43 5.55 27.68 -23.55
C GLY A 43 6.76 26.84 -24.03
N ARG A 44 8.00 27.34 -24.01
CA ARG A 44 9.18 26.64 -24.52
C ARG A 44 9.72 25.73 -23.42
N PRO A 45 10.03 24.46 -23.75
CA PRO A 45 10.61 23.56 -22.77
C PRO A 45 11.96 24.13 -22.26
N PRO A 46 12.25 24.03 -20.96
CA PRO A 46 13.44 24.62 -20.37
C PRO A 46 14.69 24.09 -21.08
N SER A 47 15.64 24.99 -21.36
CA SER A 47 16.84 24.66 -22.13
C SER A 47 17.56 23.42 -21.56
N LYS A 48 18.15 22.61 -22.44
CA LYS A 48 18.85 21.35 -22.08
C LYS A 48 19.90 21.54 -20.97
N LYS A 49 20.43 22.76 -20.79
CA LYS A 49 21.37 23.12 -19.71
C LYS A 49 20.69 23.22 -18.33
N ILE A 50 19.46 23.73 -18.26
CA ILE A 50 18.68 23.84 -17.01
C ILE A 50 18.16 22.46 -16.58
N ALA A 51 17.67 21.65 -17.52
CA ALA A 51 17.25 20.28 -17.24
C ALA A 51 18.39 19.38 -16.73
N LYS A 52 19.63 19.60 -17.20
CA LYS A 52 20.83 18.92 -16.68
C LYS A 52 21.22 19.38 -15.29
N LYS A 53 21.06 20.67 -14.95
CA LYS A 53 21.31 21.19 -13.59
C LYS A 53 20.32 20.61 -12.57
N LEU A 54 19.04 20.47 -12.93
CA LEU A 54 18.00 19.87 -12.09
C LEU A 54 18.18 18.35 -11.87
N LYS A 55 18.78 17.63 -12.84
CA LYS A 55 19.09 16.20 -12.71
C LYS A 55 20.41 15.90 -11.99
N SER A 56 21.22 16.92 -11.69
CA SER A 56 22.48 16.72 -10.99
C SER A 56 22.24 16.33 -9.52
N PRO A 57 22.97 15.35 -8.97
CA PRO A 57 22.74 14.80 -7.63
C PRO A 57 23.00 15.78 -6.48
N LYS A 58 23.43 17.02 -6.78
CA LYS A 58 23.60 18.10 -5.81
C LYS A 58 22.27 18.72 -5.34
N TYR A 59 21.17 18.49 -6.07
CA TYR A 59 19.86 19.10 -5.80
C TYR A 59 18.73 18.11 -5.44
N VAL A 60 18.98 16.80 -5.51
CA VAL A 60 18.01 15.80 -5.05
C VAL A 60 18.20 15.61 -3.54
N GLY A 61 17.16 15.94 -2.77
CA GLY A 61 17.21 16.00 -1.31
C GLY A 61 17.73 14.73 -0.60
N THR A 62 18.07 14.89 0.67
CA THR A 62 18.65 13.88 1.58
C THR A 62 17.88 12.55 1.65
N LEU A 63 16.62 12.51 1.19
CA LEU A 63 15.81 11.31 1.12
C LEU A 63 16.25 10.33 0.02
N ALA A 64 16.71 10.83 -1.15
CA ALA A 64 17.16 9.97 -2.26
C ALA A 64 18.55 9.36 -2.00
N GLN A 65 19.33 9.95 -1.09
CA GLN A 65 20.65 9.43 -0.72
C GLN A 65 20.56 8.19 0.20
N ARG A 66 19.48 8.04 0.99
CA ARG A 66 19.27 6.86 1.86
C ARG A 66 19.11 5.56 1.05
N GLY A 67 18.34 5.60 -0.04
CA GLY A 67 18.14 4.42 -0.90
C GLY A 67 19.42 3.93 -1.59
N ASN A 68 20.39 4.80 -1.85
CA ASN A 68 21.68 4.41 -2.46
C ASN A 68 22.64 3.74 -1.47
N VAL A 69 22.57 4.08 -0.18
CA VAL A 69 23.38 3.42 0.86
C VAL A 69 22.84 2.02 1.15
N GLU A 70 21.51 1.87 1.16
CA GLU A 70 20.84 0.58 1.34
C GLU A 70 21.10 -0.35 0.15
N ARG A 71 21.02 0.14 -1.10
CA ARG A 71 21.41 -0.65 -2.29
C ARG A 71 22.85 -1.16 -2.23
N LYS A 72 23.81 -0.32 -1.82
CA LYS A 72 25.22 -0.75 -1.69
C LYS A 72 25.43 -1.80 -0.59
N LYS A 73 24.68 -1.72 0.52
CA LYS A 73 24.69 -2.73 1.58
C LYS A 73 24.09 -4.06 1.09
N LEU A 74 22.99 -4.00 0.35
CA LEU A 74 22.31 -5.17 -0.24
C LEU A 74 23.22 -5.89 -1.24
N ILE A 75 23.90 -5.15 -2.12
CA ILE A 75 24.86 -5.73 -3.08
C ILE A 75 26.04 -6.41 -2.35
N LYS A 76 26.52 -5.85 -1.23
CA LYS A 76 27.58 -6.48 -0.42
C LYS A 76 27.12 -7.76 0.27
N LEU A 77 25.87 -7.82 0.75
CA LEU A 77 25.27 -9.02 1.35
C LEU A 77 25.10 -10.14 0.33
N VAL A 78 24.57 -9.82 -0.85
CA VAL A 78 24.41 -10.80 -1.96
C VAL A 78 25.76 -11.37 -2.40
N LYS A 79 26.83 -10.56 -2.40
CA LYS A 79 28.17 -11.05 -2.71
C LYS A 79 28.75 -11.98 -1.64
N ARG A 80 28.44 -11.77 -0.35
CA ARG A 80 28.89 -12.68 0.72
C ARG A 80 28.18 -14.02 0.69
N LEU A 81 26.86 -14.01 0.49
CA LEU A 81 26.06 -15.24 0.40
C LEU A 81 26.48 -16.16 -0.76
N LYS A 82 27.03 -15.60 -1.84
CA LYS A 82 27.58 -16.40 -2.95
C LYS A 82 28.94 -17.04 -2.65
N VAL A 83 29.73 -16.48 -1.73
CA VAL A 83 31.03 -17.05 -1.38
C VAL A 83 30.88 -18.22 -0.41
N ASP A 84 29.82 -18.23 0.39
CA ASP A 84 29.55 -19.30 1.35
C ASP A 84 28.91 -20.54 0.70
N SER A 85 28.28 -20.40 -0.48
CA SER A 85 27.72 -21.53 -1.24
C SER A 85 28.77 -22.36 -1.98
N ASP A 86 29.94 -21.78 -2.27
CA ASP A 86 30.98 -22.41 -3.09
C ASP A 86 32.00 -23.22 -2.24
N ARG A 87 31.73 -23.44 -0.95
CA ARG A 87 32.62 -24.14 0.00
C ARG A 87 32.14 -25.53 0.44
N ILE A 88 31.01 -26.00 -0.07
CA ILE A 88 30.43 -27.30 0.30
C ILE A 88 30.52 -28.23 -0.91
N GLU A 89 31.68 -28.88 -1.07
CA GLU A 89 31.85 -30.04 -1.96
C GLU A 89 31.82 -31.31 -1.10
N ILE A 90 30.96 -32.26 -1.45
CA ILE A 90 30.81 -33.58 -0.83
C ILE A 90 31.22 -34.59 -1.92
N ASP A 91 32.29 -35.34 -1.66
CA ASP A 91 32.78 -36.43 -2.51
C ASP A 91 31.89 -37.67 -2.38
N GLU A 92 31.47 -38.27 -3.49
CA GLU A 92 30.97 -39.66 -3.53
C GLU A 92 31.48 -40.42 -4.78
N PRO A 93 31.78 -41.73 -4.66
CA PRO A 93 32.62 -42.47 -5.61
C PRO A 93 31.84 -43.17 -6.74
N GLU A 94 32.59 -43.43 -7.82
CA GLU A 94 32.16 -44.01 -9.10
C GLU A 94 31.82 -45.52 -9.03
N SER A 95 30.82 -45.95 -9.81
CA SER A 95 30.45 -47.36 -10.04
C SER A 95 30.07 -47.57 -11.52
N PRO A 96 30.39 -48.74 -12.13
CA PRO A 96 30.62 -48.84 -13.57
C PRO A 96 29.36 -49.13 -14.41
N GLU A 97 29.46 -48.67 -15.65
CA GLU A 97 28.43 -48.53 -16.67
C GLU A 97 27.97 -49.86 -17.29
N LYS A 98 26.66 -49.98 -17.54
CA LYS A 98 26.09 -50.88 -18.55
C LYS A 98 25.48 -50.01 -19.67
N PRO A 99 25.59 -50.40 -20.95
CA PRO A 99 25.05 -49.61 -22.06
C PRO A 99 23.52 -49.69 -22.06
N ALA A 100 22.88 -48.60 -21.62
CA ALA A 100 21.43 -48.45 -21.59
C ALA A 100 20.92 -48.03 -22.98
N VAL A 101 19.95 -48.77 -23.48
CA VAL A 101 19.07 -48.35 -24.57
C VAL A 101 18.21 -47.21 -24.02
N ASP A 102 18.24 -46.04 -24.68
CA ASP A 102 17.58 -44.82 -24.21
C ASP A 102 16.05 -45.00 -24.12
N ASP A 103 15.53 -45.04 -22.88
CA ASP A 103 14.10 -44.96 -22.59
C ASP A 103 13.65 -43.49 -22.62
N ILE A 104 12.94 -43.12 -23.69
CA ILE A 104 12.44 -41.76 -23.94
C ILE A 104 11.32 -41.37 -22.95
N TRP A 105 10.74 -42.33 -22.22
CA TRP A 105 9.62 -42.12 -21.30
C TRP A 105 9.99 -42.28 -19.82
N ALA A 106 11.26 -42.54 -19.50
CA ALA A 106 11.71 -42.55 -18.12
C ALA A 106 11.61 -41.14 -17.53
N ASP A 107 10.86 -41.00 -16.43
CA ASP A 107 10.56 -39.75 -15.73
C ASP A 107 11.77 -39.15 -14.97
N ASN A 108 12.98 -39.58 -15.34
CA ASN A 108 14.24 -39.23 -14.70
C ASN A 108 15.11 -38.42 -15.66
N GLY A 109 14.56 -37.29 -16.12
CA GLY A 109 15.33 -36.26 -16.81
C GLY A 109 16.35 -35.60 -15.88
N THR A 110 17.39 -36.32 -15.47
CA THR A 110 18.53 -35.80 -14.71
C THR A 110 19.42 -34.93 -15.61
N LYS A 111 18.88 -33.78 -16.02
CA LYS A 111 19.71 -32.66 -16.43
C LYS A 111 20.42 -32.15 -15.18
N LYS A 112 21.57 -32.75 -14.83
CA LYS A 112 22.58 -32.22 -13.89
C LYS A 112 23.22 -30.95 -14.49
N GLY A 113 22.41 -29.93 -14.71
CA GLY A 113 22.86 -28.56 -14.69
C GLY A 113 22.30 -27.98 -13.41
N THR A 114 23.13 -27.33 -12.61
CA THR A 114 22.71 -26.49 -11.47
C THR A 114 21.81 -25.37 -11.98
N ARG A 115 20.57 -25.72 -12.32
CA ARG A 115 19.51 -24.80 -12.64
C ARG A 115 19.27 -24.06 -11.34
N ARG A 116 19.72 -22.80 -11.29
CA ARG A 116 19.19 -21.81 -10.34
C ARG A 116 17.72 -22.14 -10.14
N SER A 117 17.29 -22.35 -8.90
CA SER A 117 15.89 -22.57 -8.56
C SER A 117 15.08 -21.52 -9.31
N LYS A 118 14.45 -21.92 -10.41
CA LYS A 118 13.60 -21.00 -11.16
C LYS A 118 12.48 -20.74 -10.17
N ASP A 119 12.40 -19.51 -9.67
CA ASP A 119 11.29 -19.06 -8.84
C ASP A 119 10.02 -19.60 -9.49
N LEU A 120 9.25 -20.41 -8.74
CA LEU A 120 8.06 -21.06 -9.28
C LEU A 120 7.16 -19.96 -9.83
N ASN A 121 7.00 -19.93 -11.15
CA ASN A 121 6.14 -18.94 -11.75
C ASN A 121 4.69 -19.25 -11.35
N LEU A 122 3.88 -18.21 -11.09
CA LEU A 122 2.47 -18.35 -10.67
C LEU A 122 1.66 -19.32 -11.55
N TYR A 123 1.93 -19.35 -12.86
CA TYR A 123 1.25 -20.23 -13.80
C TYR A 123 1.58 -21.72 -13.64
N GLN A 124 2.68 -22.08 -12.98
CA GLN A 124 3.05 -23.48 -12.68
C GLN A 124 2.37 -23.98 -11.42
N VAL A 125 2.11 -23.07 -10.47
CA VAL A 125 1.46 -23.40 -9.19
C VAL A 125 -0.05 -23.47 -9.36
N ILE A 126 -0.64 -22.51 -10.07
CA ILE A 126 -2.09 -22.40 -10.19
C ILE A 126 -2.58 -23.28 -11.34
N PRO A 127 -3.54 -24.20 -11.09
CA PRO A 127 -4.06 -25.09 -12.11
C PRO A 127 -4.75 -24.31 -13.24
N ALA A 128 -4.71 -24.86 -14.45
CA ALA A 128 -5.33 -24.24 -15.63
C ALA A 128 -6.86 -24.19 -15.53
N VAL A 129 -7.47 -25.17 -14.86
CA VAL A 129 -8.92 -25.23 -14.64
C VAL A 129 -9.14 -25.09 -13.14
N ALA A 130 -9.96 -24.13 -12.74
CA ALA A 130 -10.39 -24.00 -11.36
C ALA A 130 -11.32 -25.17 -11.03
N VAL A 131 -11.07 -25.85 -9.91
CA VAL A 131 -12.01 -26.86 -9.41
C VAL A 131 -13.22 -26.11 -8.86
N PRO A 132 -14.45 -26.41 -9.33
CA PRO A 132 -15.66 -25.77 -8.80
C PRO A 132 -15.88 -26.18 -7.34
N HIS A 133 -16.54 -25.32 -6.57
CA HIS A 133 -16.88 -25.62 -5.19
C HIS A 133 -17.97 -26.72 -5.13
N SER A 134 -17.95 -27.56 -4.08
CA SER A 134 -18.91 -28.67 -3.93
C SER A 134 -20.37 -28.19 -3.88
N GLY A 135 -20.60 -27.01 -3.28
CA GLY A 135 -21.89 -26.33 -3.26
C GLY A 135 -22.40 -25.82 -4.61
N GLN A 136 -21.59 -25.85 -5.68
CA GLN A 136 -22.03 -25.49 -7.05
C GLN A 136 -22.55 -26.69 -7.85
N SER A 137 -22.51 -27.89 -7.27
CA SER A 137 -23.10 -29.05 -7.93
C SER A 137 -24.61 -28.91 -8.03
N TYR A 138 -25.20 -29.60 -9.00
CA TYR A 138 -26.65 -29.58 -9.21
C TYR A 138 -27.45 -30.14 -8.02
N ASN A 139 -26.84 -31.04 -7.27
CA ASN A 139 -27.38 -31.60 -6.03
C ASN A 139 -26.35 -31.37 -4.92
N PRO A 140 -26.24 -30.13 -4.42
CA PRO A 140 -25.21 -29.80 -3.45
C PRO A 140 -25.55 -30.37 -2.09
N ASP A 141 -24.52 -30.73 -1.32
CA ASP A 141 -24.67 -31.01 0.10
C ASP A 141 -25.13 -29.71 0.80
N PRO A 142 -26.17 -29.74 1.67
CA PRO A 142 -26.73 -28.52 2.26
C PRO A 142 -25.68 -27.70 3.03
N SER A 143 -24.75 -28.36 3.74
CA SER A 143 -23.67 -27.67 4.46
C SER A 143 -22.76 -26.92 3.49
N ALA A 144 -22.32 -27.57 2.42
CA ALA A 144 -21.46 -26.95 1.42
C ALA A 144 -22.16 -25.82 0.64
N TYR A 145 -23.47 -25.95 0.41
CA TYR A 145 -24.26 -24.90 -0.22
C TYR A 145 -24.35 -23.66 0.66
N GLU A 146 -24.65 -23.81 1.96
CA GLU A 146 -24.70 -22.70 2.90
C GLU A 146 -23.35 -21.98 3.03
N GLU A 147 -22.25 -22.73 3.12
CA GLU A 147 -20.90 -22.17 3.14
C GLU A 147 -20.60 -21.29 1.92
N LEU A 148 -20.98 -21.76 0.73
CA LEU A 148 -20.79 -21.05 -0.52
C LEU A 148 -21.68 -19.80 -0.62
N VAL A 149 -22.95 -19.89 -0.22
CA VAL A 149 -23.85 -18.73 -0.15
C VAL A 149 -23.27 -17.67 0.79
N ASN A 150 -22.83 -18.06 1.98
CA ASN A 150 -22.23 -17.15 2.95
C ASN A 150 -20.97 -16.49 2.40
N ALA A 151 -20.07 -17.27 1.77
CA ALA A 151 -18.85 -16.75 1.16
C ALA A 151 -19.14 -15.74 0.04
N VAL A 152 -20.17 -15.99 -0.78
CA VAL A 152 -20.58 -15.07 -1.85
C VAL A 152 -21.19 -13.79 -1.29
N VAL A 153 -22.02 -13.88 -0.27
CA VAL A 153 -22.59 -12.71 0.42
C VAL A 153 -21.50 -11.84 1.05
N GLU A 154 -20.45 -12.44 1.61
CA GLU A 154 -19.28 -11.72 2.14
C GLU A 154 -18.42 -11.08 1.06
N ALA A 155 -18.27 -11.75 -0.09
CA ALA A 155 -17.46 -11.27 -1.21
C ALA A 155 -18.11 -10.14 -2.00
N ILE A 156 -19.45 -10.10 -2.04
CA ILE A 156 -20.17 -9.00 -2.66
C ILE A 156 -19.80 -7.72 -1.88
N PRO A 157 -19.27 -6.69 -2.57
CA PRO A 157 -18.98 -5.44 -1.91
C PRO A 157 -20.28 -4.94 -1.30
N LYS A 158 -20.34 -4.89 0.03
CA LYS A 158 -21.40 -4.18 0.73
C LYS A 158 -21.30 -2.76 0.19
N ASN A 159 -22.24 -2.39 -0.67
CA ASN A 159 -22.45 -0.99 -0.97
C ASN A 159 -22.76 -0.40 0.40
N GLU A 160 -21.75 0.18 1.03
CA GLU A 160 -21.94 1.09 2.14
C GLU A 160 -22.82 2.19 1.55
N ARG A 161 -24.14 1.99 1.63
CA ARG A 161 -25.06 3.08 1.80
C ARG A 161 -24.43 3.82 2.95
N GLN A 162 -23.81 4.97 2.67
CA GLN A 162 -23.25 5.83 3.71
C GLN A 162 -24.31 5.87 4.79
N SER A 163 -24.05 5.23 5.93
CA SER A 163 -25.11 5.08 6.90
C SER A 163 -25.46 6.50 7.33
N ASP A 164 -26.73 6.86 7.19
CA ASP A 164 -27.23 8.13 7.70
C ASP A 164 -27.27 8.12 9.24
N GLU A 165 -26.99 6.99 9.86
CA GLU A 165 -26.96 6.72 11.30
C GLU A 165 -26.32 7.85 12.15
N PRO A 166 -25.06 8.29 11.92
CA PRO A 166 -24.48 9.36 12.72
C PRO A 166 -25.20 10.71 12.53
N LEU A 167 -25.80 10.94 11.37
CA LEU A 167 -26.55 12.14 11.07
C LEU A 167 -27.95 12.07 11.69
N THR A 168 -28.60 10.91 11.65
CA THR A 168 -29.89 10.67 12.30
C THR A 168 -29.77 10.73 13.82
N ASP A 169 -28.70 10.20 14.40
CA ASP A 169 -28.48 10.24 15.85
C ASP A 169 -28.29 11.68 16.34
N LEU A 170 -27.50 12.47 15.61
CA LEU A 170 -27.29 13.89 15.89
C LEU A 170 -28.60 14.69 15.83
N ILE A 171 -29.45 14.42 14.84
CA ILE A 171 -30.76 15.09 14.74
C ILE A 171 -31.72 14.59 15.82
N ARG A 172 -31.70 13.31 16.18
CA ARG A 172 -32.56 12.74 17.22
C ARG A 172 -32.25 13.29 18.61
N GLU A 173 -30.97 13.55 18.89
CA GLU A 173 -30.52 14.17 20.14
C GLU A 173 -30.98 15.64 20.23
N ALA A 174 -30.91 16.39 19.13
CA ALA A 174 -31.28 17.81 19.10
C ALA A 174 -32.79 18.06 18.93
N LEU A 175 -33.49 17.21 18.18
CA LEU A 175 -34.90 17.35 17.79
C LEU A 175 -35.64 16.00 17.98
N PRO A 176 -35.95 15.60 19.23
CA PRO A 176 -36.53 14.29 19.52
C PRO A 176 -37.98 14.11 19.04
N SER A 177 -38.68 15.21 18.72
CA SER A 177 -40.07 15.20 18.23
C SER A 177 -40.21 14.98 16.73
N LEU A 178 -39.12 14.92 15.97
CA LEU A 178 -39.15 14.82 14.50
C LEU A 178 -39.07 13.37 14.03
N GLU A 179 -39.96 12.97 13.13
CA GLU A 179 -39.94 11.64 12.49
C GLU A 179 -38.87 11.56 11.39
N LEU A 180 -37.69 11.08 11.76
CA LEU A 180 -36.50 11.04 10.87
C LEU A 180 -36.56 9.96 9.79
N GLU A 181 -37.42 8.95 9.94
CA GLU A 181 -37.49 7.82 9.00
C GLU A 181 -38.06 8.24 7.63
N ASN A 182 -38.89 9.27 7.61
CA ASN A 182 -39.56 9.77 6.42
C ASN A 182 -38.77 10.90 5.70
N LEU A 183 -37.63 11.33 6.25
CA LEU A 183 -36.82 12.41 5.67
C LEU A 183 -35.75 11.89 4.69
N SER A 184 -35.61 12.59 3.57
CA SER A 184 -34.51 12.35 2.62
C SER A 184 -33.15 12.71 3.22
N LEU A 185 -32.09 12.05 2.74
CA LEU A 185 -30.70 12.27 3.18
C LEU A 185 -30.29 13.75 3.04
N ARG A 186 -30.74 14.44 1.99
CA ARG A 186 -30.46 15.87 1.77
C ARG A 186 -31.10 16.75 2.85
N ARG A 187 -32.32 16.45 3.29
CA ARG A 187 -33.00 17.17 4.39
C ARG A 187 -32.30 16.91 5.72
N LYS A 188 -31.93 15.66 5.99
CA LYS A 188 -31.12 15.31 7.17
C LYS A 188 -29.79 16.06 7.18
N GLN A 189 -29.14 16.23 6.03
CA GLN A 189 -27.89 16.99 5.93
C GLN A 189 -28.09 18.48 6.23
N LYS A 190 -29.15 19.10 5.69
CA LYS A 190 -29.51 20.50 6.00
C LYS A 190 -29.82 20.70 7.49
N LEU A 191 -30.62 19.81 8.09
CA LEU A 191 -30.92 19.84 9.53
C LEU A 191 -29.67 19.63 10.38
N GLY A 192 -28.83 18.65 10.03
CA GLY A 192 -27.56 18.42 10.70
C GLY A 192 -26.63 19.64 10.64
N TYR A 193 -26.62 20.36 9.51
CA TYR A 193 -25.87 21.61 9.38
C TYR A 193 -26.41 22.72 10.30
N LEU A 194 -27.73 22.90 10.38
CA LEU A 194 -28.35 23.85 11.31
C LEU A 194 -28.01 23.55 12.77
N ILE A 195 -28.02 22.26 13.15
CA ILE A 195 -27.65 21.82 14.50
C ILE A 195 -26.17 22.09 14.78
N VAL A 196 -25.26 21.79 13.85
CA VAL A 196 -23.82 22.07 14.01
C VAL A 196 -23.55 23.57 14.14
N GLN A 197 -24.37 24.41 13.49
CA GLN A 197 -24.29 25.86 13.60
C GLN A 197 -25.00 26.44 14.83
N ASN A 198 -25.66 25.62 15.64
CA ASN A 198 -26.54 26.02 16.74
C ASN A 198 -27.65 27.01 16.31
N LYS A 199 -28.08 26.95 15.05
CA LYS A 199 -29.18 27.76 14.50
C LYS A 199 -30.46 26.94 14.43
N VAL A 200 -30.87 26.37 15.56
CA VAL A 200 -32.05 25.50 15.65
C VAL A 200 -33.25 26.34 16.05
N ASP A 201 -33.59 27.32 15.20
CA ASP A 201 -34.83 28.09 15.35
C ASP A 201 -35.98 27.30 14.72
N GLU A 202 -37.14 27.26 15.38
CA GLU A 202 -38.33 26.53 14.91
C GLU A 202 -38.71 26.94 13.47
N LYS A 203 -38.51 28.22 13.12
CA LYS A 203 -38.74 28.76 11.77
C LYS A 203 -37.81 28.15 10.73
N ALA A 204 -36.51 28.05 11.03
CA ALA A 204 -35.52 27.48 10.13
C ALA A 204 -35.69 25.96 9.94
N VAL A 205 -36.13 25.27 11.01
CA VAL A 205 -36.47 23.84 10.93
C VAL A 205 -37.70 23.62 10.06
N LEU A 206 -38.74 24.44 10.21
CA LEU A 206 -39.96 24.37 9.40
C LEU A 206 -39.69 24.70 7.92
N GLU A 207 -38.81 25.67 7.64
CA GLU A 207 -38.38 26.01 6.28
C GLU A 207 -37.75 24.81 5.56
N VAL A 208 -36.78 24.14 6.18
CA VAL A 208 -36.14 22.93 5.61
C VAL A 208 -37.13 21.76 5.43
N LEU A 209 -38.18 21.69 6.24
CA LEU A 209 -39.23 20.68 6.11
C LEU A 209 -40.24 21.01 5.00
N GLN A 210 -40.43 22.30 4.66
CA GLN A 210 -41.39 22.80 3.68
C GLN A 210 -40.79 23.06 2.28
N GLU A 211 -39.47 23.20 2.17
CA GLU A 211 -38.75 23.65 0.96
C GLU A 211 -38.89 22.80 -0.32
N ASP A 212 -39.53 21.62 -0.30
CA ASP A 212 -39.57 20.72 -1.48
C ASP A 212 -40.99 20.52 -2.07
N SER A 213 -41.81 21.58 -2.12
CA SER A 213 -43.00 21.60 -3.01
C SER A 213 -42.75 22.30 -4.34
N GLY A 214 -41.49 22.63 -4.69
CA GLY A 214 -41.13 23.35 -5.91
C GLY A 214 -39.86 22.81 -6.57
N ASP A 215 -40.00 22.50 -7.85
CA ASP A 215 -38.96 22.17 -8.83
C ASP A 215 -37.96 23.32 -9.05
N ASP A 216 -36.79 22.98 -9.59
CA ASP A 216 -35.60 23.82 -9.87
C ASP A 216 -35.85 25.31 -10.24
N SER A 217 -35.13 26.25 -9.61
CA SER A 217 -34.59 27.43 -10.33
C SER A 217 -33.52 28.20 -9.54
N ASP A 218 -32.49 28.60 -10.29
CA ASP A 218 -31.48 29.59 -9.92
C ASP A 218 -32.11 30.89 -9.36
N ALA A 219 -31.58 31.38 -8.25
CA ALA A 219 -31.54 32.82 -7.96
C ALA A 219 -30.41 33.11 -6.98
N GLU A 220 -29.34 33.73 -7.50
CA GLU A 220 -28.45 34.57 -6.72
C GLU A 220 -29.24 35.75 -6.17
N GLU A 221 -29.07 36.10 -4.90
CA GLU A 221 -29.08 37.51 -4.49
C GLU A 221 -28.31 37.68 -3.17
N GLU A 222 -27.35 38.60 -3.22
CA GLU A 222 -26.61 39.11 -2.07
C GLU A 222 -27.54 39.95 -1.17
N GLU A 223 -27.31 39.94 0.15
CA GLU A 223 -27.32 41.19 0.90
C GLU A 223 -26.58 41.06 2.25
N ASP A 224 -25.62 41.96 2.42
CA ASP A 224 -24.85 42.27 3.62
C ASP A 224 -25.75 42.92 4.68
N VAL A 225 -25.82 42.40 5.92
CA VAL A 225 -25.89 43.24 7.13
C VAL A 225 -25.24 42.54 8.34
N SER A 226 -24.31 43.29 8.93
CA SER A 226 -23.59 43.11 10.19
C SER A 226 -24.33 42.45 11.36
N LEU A 227 -23.57 41.68 12.16
CA LEU A 227 -23.56 41.85 13.63
C LEU A 227 -22.30 41.26 14.24
N GLU A 228 -21.48 42.16 14.80
CA GLU A 228 -20.45 41.84 15.76
C GLU A 228 -21.08 41.16 16.97
N GLN A 229 -20.66 39.92 17.22
CA GLN A 229 -20.40 39.35 18.54
C GLN A 229 -20.21 37.85 18.31
N ASP A 230 -18.95 37.40 18.25
CA ASP A 230 -18.61 36.26 19.09
C ASP A 230 -17.11 35.92 19.20
N THR A 231 -16.76 35.74 20.47
CA THR A 231 -15.83 34.75 20.99
C THR A 231 -14.33 35.00 20.83
N GLN A 232 -13.79 35.54 21.92
CA GLN A 232 -12.45 35.29 22.43
C GLN A 232 -12.21 33.78 22.69
N ARG A 233 -12.06 32.96 21.65
CA ARG A 233 -11.37 31.66 21.75
C ARG A 233 -9.89 31.84 21.44
N ARG A 234 -9.23 32.70 22.22
CA ARG A 234 -7.77 32.73 22.26
C ARG A 234 -7.30 31.44 22.92
N SER A 235 -6.85 30.49 22.12
CA SER A 235 -6.08 29.34 22.57
C SER A 235 -5.09 29.82 23.63
N LYS A 236 -5.15 29.24 24.84
CA LYS A 236 -4.21 29.54 25.93
C LYS A 236 -2.81 29.17 25.42
N LYS A 237 -2.11 30.13 24.81
CA LYS A 237 -0.74 29.96 24.34
C LYS A 237 0.07 29.47 25.54
N LEU A 238 0.55 28.23 25.47
CA LEU A 238 1.42 27.66 26.51
C LEU A 238 2.53 28.67 26.79
N LYS A 239 2.64 29.12 28.05
CA LYS A 239 3.63 30.11 28.47
C LYS A 239 5.01 29.66 27.96
N ARG A 240 5.71 30.54 27.24
CA ARG A 240 7.04 30.21 26.66
C ARG A 240 7.96 29.75 27.79
N LYS A 241 8.54 28.56 27.65
CA LYS A 241 9.51 28.02 28.62
C LYS A 241 10.65 29.00 28.85
N THR A 242 10.98 29.26 30.11
CA THR A 242 12.13 30.10 30.49
C THR A 242 13.46 29.42 30.16
N LYS A 243 14.55 30.19 30.06
CA LYS A 243 15.91 29.66 29.79
C LYS A 243 16.32 28.60 30.82
N ALA A 244 15.97 28.82 32.09
CA ALA A 244 16.21 27.87 33.18
C ALA A 244 15.43 26.55 33.01
N GLN A 245 14.15 26.61 32.61
CA GLN A 245 13.35 25.42 32.32
C GLN A 245 13.91 24.62 31.13
N ARG A 246 14.39 25.30 30.08
CA ARG A 246 15.05 24.63 28.95
C ARG A 246 16.35 23.94 29.37
N ASN A 247 17.16 24.59 30.21
CA ASN A 247 18.39 23.99 30.74
C ASN A 247 18.11 22.78 31.64
N ARG A 248 17.11 22.86 32.54
CA ARG A 248 16.68 21.71 33.37
C ARG A 248 16.23 20.52 32.50
N GLN A 249 15.47 20.78 31.43
CA GLN A 249 15.06 19.74 30.48
C GLN A 249 16.25 19.15 29.72
N LYS A 250 17.22 19.97 29.31
CA LYS A 250 18.44 19.51 28.65
C LYS A 250 19.24 18.55 29.57
N ILE A 251 19.45 18.95 30.82
CA ILE A 251 20.14 18.12 31.83
C ILE A 251 19.38 16.81 32.08
N HIS A 252 18.05 16.88 32.22
CA HIS A 252 17.22 15.68 32.38
C HIS A 252 17.35 14.72 31.18
N MET A 253 17.29 15.24 29.94
CA MET A 253 17.47 14.42 28.74
C MET A 253 18.87 13.80 28.67
N GLU A 254 19.92 14.53 29.06
CA GLU A 254 21.29 14.00 29.11
C GLU A 254 21.44 12.90 30.17
N ASN A 255 20.84 13.08 31.35
CA ASN A 255 20.81 12.06 32.40
C ASN A 255 20.04 10.82 31.96
N MET A 256 18.88 10.99 31.31
CA MET A 256 18.13 9.87 30.72
C MET A 256 18.94 9.14 29.65
N ARG A 257 19.69 9.86 28.80
CA ARG A 257 20.61 9.23 27.83
C ARG A 257 21.71 8.44 28.53
N LYS A 258 22.33 8.98 29.58
CA LYS A 258 23.37 8.27 30.37
C LYS A 258 22.80 7.02 31.04
N ILE A 259 21.60 7.09 31.61
CA ILE A 259 20.92 5.94 32.21
C ILE A 259 20.63 4.87 31.16
N MET A 260 20.13 5.26 29.98
CA MET A 260 19.89 4.34 28.87
C MET A 260 21.17 3.67 28.37
N LEU A 261 22.28 4.42 28.29
CA LEU A 261 23.58 3.85 27.92
C LEU A 261 24.07 2.85 28.97
N LYS A 262 23.99 3.17 30.27
CA LYS A 262 24.34 2.22 31.34
C LYS A 262 23.49 0.95 31.30
N LYS A 263 22.18 1.08 31.06
CA LYS A 263 21.28 -0.07 30.88
C LYS A 263 21.70 -0.93 29.69
N LYS A 264 22.03 -0.31 28.55
CA LYS A 264 22.54 -1.01 27.36
C LYS A 264 23.88 -1.71 27.63
N MET A 265 24.80 -1.08 28.33
CA MET A 265 26.09 -1.71 28.69
C MET A 265 25.88 -2.93 29.58
N LYS A 266 25.02 -2.83 30.60
CA LYS A 266 24.65 -3.97 31.45
C LYS A 266 23.96 -5.10 30.67
N GLN A 267 23.10 -4.76 29.71
CA GLN A 267 22.50 -5.74 28.80
C GLN A 267 23.56 -6.43 27.97
N LEU A 268 24.51 -5.69 27.40
CA LEU A 268 25.62 -6.28 26.64
C LEU A 268 26.52 -7.17 27.52
N GLU A 269 26.82 -6.75 28.75
CA GLU A 269 27.57 -7.58 29.70
C GLU A 269 26.83 -8.89 30.01
N HIS A 270 25.51 -8.81 30.24
CA HIS A 270 24.66 -9.98 30.43
C HIS A 270 24.63 -10.88 29.18
N ASP A 271 24.49 -10.29 28.00
CA ASP A 271 24.49 -11.00 26.72
C ASP A 271 25.84 -11.66 26.47
N ILE A 272 26.95 -11.02 26.84
CA ILE A 272 28.32 -11.56 26.76
C ILE A 272 28.48 -12.77 27.69
N GLN A 273 28.01 -12.67 28.93
CA GLN A 273 28.04 -13.77 29.90
C GLN A 273 27.19 -14.96 29.41
N ASN A 274 26.09 -14.67 28.71
CA ASN A 274 25.13 -15.65 28.22
C ASN A 274 25.25 -15.97 26.73
N ILE A 275 26.39 -15.67 26.07
CA ILE A 275 26.52 -15.87 24.60
C ILE A 275 26.15 -17.30 24.20
N LYS A 276 26.62 -18.30 24.93
CA LYS A 276 26.42 -19.71 24.56
C LYS A 276 24.94 -20.14 24.65
N SER A 277 24.22 -19.71 25.69
CA SER A 277 22.79 -20.00 25.81
C SER A 277 21.98 -19.19 24.78
N ASN A 278 22.34 -17.92 24.56
CA ASN A 278 21.73 -17.08 23.54
C ASN A 278 21.91 -17.66 22.12
N MET A 279 23.09 -18.22 21.79
CA MET A 279 23.34 -18.88 20.50
C MET A 279 22.43 -20.09 20.28
N LYS A 280 22.26 -20.96 21.29
CA LYS A 280 21.32 -22.10 21.19
C LYS A 280 19.88 -21.65 20.98
N VAL A 281 19.43 -20.65 21.73
CA VAL A 281 18.10 -20.07 21.58
C VAL A 281 17.91 -19.43 20.20
N LEU A 282 18.96 -18.83 19.63
CA LEU A 282 18.92 -18.30 18.26
C LEU A 282 18.83 -19.41 17.22
N GLU A 283 19.59 -20.51 17.36
CA GLU A 283 19.50 -21.66 16.44
C GLU A 283 18.12 -22.31 16.48
N GLU A 284 17.54 -22.50 17.66
CA GLU A 284 16.17 -23.00 17.82
C GLU A 284 15.14 -22.05 17.20
N LYS A 285 15.30 -20.74 17.40
CA LYS A 285 14.45 -19.72 16.76
C LYS A 285 14.61 -19.69 15.26
N ASP A 286 15.81 -19.87 14.73
CA ASP A 286 16.07 -19.88 13.29
C ASP A 286 15.48 -21.14 12.64
N LYS A 287 15.55 -22.30 13.32
CA LYS A 287 14.86 -23.53 12.91
C LYS A 287 13.34 -23.34 12.92
N ALA A 288 12.77 -22.93 14.06
CA ALA A 288 11.34 -22.68 14.19
C ALA A 288 10.84 -21.58 13.22
N ALA A 289 11.65 -20.56 12.94
CA ALA A 289 11.35 -19.54 11.95
C ALA A 289 11.48 -20.08 10.51
N GLY A 290 12.40 -21.02 10.26
CA GLY A 290 12.50 -21.76 9.01
C GLY A 290 11.24 -22.59 8.75
N ASP A 291 10.84 -23.39 9.73
CA ASP A 291 9.63 -24.22 9.68
C ASP A 291 8.38 -23.35 9.52
N SER A 292 8.24 -22.29 10.34
CA SER A 292 7.13 -21.35 10.20
C SER A 292 7.10 -20.63 8.85
N LYS A 293 8.26 -20.32 8.24
CA LYS A 293 8.30 -19.75 6.89
C LYS A 293 7.87 -20.76 5.83
N ALA A 294 8.30 -22.02 5.97
CA ALA A 294 7.89 -23.10 5.08
C ALA A 294 6.38 -23.35 5.17
N GLU A 295 5.83 -23.42 6.38
CA GLU A 295 4.40 -23.55 6.64
C GLU A 295 3.62 -22.36 6.07
N ARG A 296 4.10 -21.12 6.27
CA ARG A 296 3.47 -19.93 5.68
C ARG A 296 3.48 -19.98 4.16
N LEU A 297 4.57 -20.44 3.56
CA LEU A 297 4.68 -20.59 2.11
C LEU A 297 3.72 -21.68 1.61
N GLN A 298 3.66 -22.83 2.27
CA GLN A 298 2.71 -23.89 1.93
C GLN A 298 1.26 -23.42 2.05
N ALA A 299 0.91 -22.76 3.15
CA ALA A 299 -0.42 -22.18 3.34
C ALA A 299 -0.75 -21.13 2.28
N TYR A 300 0.23 -20.32 1.87
CA TYR A 300 0.08 -19.36 0.78
C TYR A 300 -0.15 -20.05 -0.57
N LEU A 301 0.63 -21.07 -0.91
CA LEU A 301 0.47 -21.86 -2.12
C LEU A 301 -0.90 -22.56 -2.16
N HIS A 302 -1.33 -23.15 -1.04
CA HIS A 302 -2.65 -23.75 -0.92
C HIS A 302 -3.76 -22.72 -1.18
N ARG A 303 -3.67 -21.55 -0.55
CA ARG A 303 -4.63 -20.45 -0.79
C ARG A 303 -4.62 -19.94 -2.24
N LEU A 304 -3.48 -19.97 -2.94
CA LEU A 304 -3.41 -19.63 -4.36
C LEU A 304 -4.10 -20.68 -5.25
N ILE A 305 -3.88 -21.98 -4.94
CA ILE A 305 -4.50 -23.11 -5.64
C ILE A 305 -6.02 -23.13 -5.41
N GLU A 306 -6.48 -22.82 -4.20
CA GLU A 306 -7.91 -22.64 -3.89
C GLU A 306 -8.49 -21.37 -4.53
N GLY A 307 -7.67 -20.35 -4.80
CA GLY A 307 -8.12 -19.09 -5.38
C GLY A 307 -8.55 -18.04 -4.34
N LYS A 308 -8.40 -18.34 -3.05
CA LYS A 308 -8.62 -17.39 -1.94
C LYS A 308 -7.57 -16.28 -1.91
N ALA A 309 -6.35 -16.56 -2.35
CA ALA A 309 -5.29 -15.56 -2.45
C ALA A 309 -5.33 -14.83 -3.81
N GLN A 310 -5.35 -13.50 -3.76
CA GLN A 310 -5.33 -12.65 -4.95
C GLN A 310 -3.96 -12.70 -5.64
N THR A 311 -3.97 -12.87 -6.96
CA THR A 311 -2.77 -12.95 -7.77
C THR A 311 -2.37 -11.57 -8.28
N ARG A 312 -1.06 -11.29 -8.30
CA ARG A 312 -0.52 -9.98 -8.66
C ARG A 312 0.35 -10.10 -9.89
N PHE A 313 0.10 -9.24 -10.87
CA PHE A 313 0.94 -9.10 -12.04
C PHE A 313 1.46 -7.66 -12.10
N GLY A 314 2.73 -7.47 -11.73
CA GLY A 314 3.31 -6.15 -11.53
C GLY A 314 2.56 -5.36 -10.45
N ASN A 315 2.08 -4.17 -10.80
CA ASN A 315 1.32 -3.30 -9.88
C ASN A 315 -0.18 -3.64 -9.84
N LYS A 316 -0.66 -4.52 -10.71
CA LYS A 316 -2.08 -4.84 -10.81
C LYS A 316 -2.41 -6.11 -10.03
N VAL A 317 -3.56 -6.11 -9.39
CA VAL A 317 -4.11 -7.24 -8.65
C VAL A 317 -5.30 -7.77 -9.45
N TYR A 318 -5.36 -9.09 -9.64
CA TYR A 318 -6.54 -9.72 -10.21
C TYR A 318 -7.54 -10.00 -9.09
N HIS A 319 -8.75 -9.46 -9.25
CA HIS A 319 -9.90 -9.79 -8.42
C HIS A 319 -10.80 -10.69 -9.26
N ALA A 320 -11.04 -11.91 -8.77
CA ALA A 320 -12.04 -12.79 -9.37
C ALA A 320 -13.44 -12.25 -9.04
N ASP A 321 -14.35 -12.37 -9.99
CA ASP A 321 -15.77 -12.17 -9.71
C ASP A 321 -16.22 -13.20 -8.65
N PRO A 322 -17.20 -12.85 -7.79
CA PRO A 322 -17.78 -13.82 -6.89
C PRO A 322 -18.33 -15.03 -7.67
N GLU A 323 -18.28 -16.19 -7.01
CA GLU A 323 -18.80 -17.44 -7.56
C GLU A 323 -20.30 -17.33 -7.82
N GLU A 324 -20.76 -17.99 -8.89
CA GLU A 324 -22.19 -18.08 -9.18
C GLU A 324 -22.78 -19.18 -8.31
N VAL A 325 -23.86 -18.84 -7.63
CA VAL A 325 -24.62 -19.73 -6.76
C VAL A 325 -26.02 -19.81 -7.32
N ALA A 326 -26.49 -21.03 -7.58
CA ALA A 326 -27.90 -21.24 -7.91
C ALA A 326 -28.72 -20.96 -6.66
N LEU A 327 -29.72 -20.09 -6.75
CA LEU A 327 -30.63 -19.81 -5.64
C LEU A 327 -31.52 -21.02 -5.36
N PRO A 328 -32.12 -21.15 -4.16
CA PRO A 328 -32.99 -22.31 -3.86
C PRO A 328 -34.16 -22.44 -4.84
N ASP A 329 -34.64 -21.31 -5.39
CA ASP A 329 -35.70 -21.28 -6.41
C ASP A 329 -35.23 -21.81 -7.78
N GLU A 330 -33.92 -21.75 -8.05
CA GLU A 330 -33.29 -22.17 -9.30
C GLU A 330 -32.81 -23.64 -9.24
N ILE A 331 -32.55 -24.16 -8.03
CA ILE A 331 -32.18 -25.56 -7.80
C ILE A 331 -33.43 -26.43 -7.99
N THR A 332 -33.64 -26.86 -9.23
CA THR A 332 -34.67 -27.84 -9.55
C THR A 332 -34.11 -29.26 -9.51
N PRO A 333 -34.91 -30.30 -9.24
CA PRO A 333 -34.45 -31.70 -9.29
C PRO A 333 -34.41 -32.27 -10.72
N SER A 334 -35.03 -31.60 -11.71
CA SER A 334 -35.06 -32.08 -13.10
C SER A 334 -34.08 -31.36 -14.04
N VAL A 335 -33.16 -32.13 -14.66
CA VAL A 335 -32.17 -31.64 -15.64
C VAL A 335 -32.81 -30.88 -16.81
N ARG A 336 -34.07 -31.19 -17.14
CA ARG A 336 -34.82 -30.50 -18.23
C ARG A 336 -35.15 -29.06 -17.90
N LYS A 337 -35.18 -28.69 -16.62
CA LYS A 337 -35.47 -27.35 -16.12
C LYS A 337 -34.21 -26.55 -15.81
N LEU A 338 -33.03 -27.14 -16.01
CA LEU A 338 -31.77 -26.42 -15.87
C LEU A 338 -31.71 -25.28 -16.88
N GLN A 339 -31.52 -24.08 -16.36
CA GLN A 339 -31.18 -22.94 -17.20
C GLN A 339 -29.77 -23.15 -17.76
N THR A 340 -29.57 -22.77 -19.02
CA THR A 340 -28.23 -22.72 -19.60
C THR A 340 -27.33 -21.80 -18.78
N PRO A 341 -26.04 -22.13 -18.62
CA PRO A 341 -25.13 -21.32 -17.82
C PRO A 341 -25.12 -19.88 -18.32
N LEU A 342 -25.23 -18.92 -17.39
CA LEU A 342 -25.27 -17.48 -17.68
C LEU A 342 -23.97 -16.99 -18.34
N LYS A 343 -22.84 -17.65 -18.01
CA LYS A 343 -21.50 -17.30 -18.49
C LYS A 343 -21.03 -18.17 -19.64
N SER A 344 -20.25 -17.56 -20.53
CA SER A 344 -19.64 -18.27 -21.66
C SER A 344 -18.56 -19.24 -21.16
N PRO A 345 -18.39 -20.42 -21.78
CA PRO A 345 -17.25 -21.30 -21.46
C PRO A 345 -15.90 -20.60 -21.67
N ILE A 346 -15.85 -19.59 -22.54
CA ILE A 346 -14.65 -18.76 -22.79
C ILE A 346 -14.28 -17.94 -21.54
N ASP A 347 -15.26 -17.50 -20.75
CA ASP A 347 -15.01 -16.68 -19.56
C ASP A 347 -14.15 -17.43 -18.55
N ASN A 348 -14.33 -18.74 -18.41
CA ASN A 348 -13.50 -19.57 -17.53
C ASN A 348 -12.04 -19.63 -17.99
N VAL A 349 -11.81 -19.70 -19.30
CA VAL A 349 -10.47 -19.65 -19.90
C VAL A 349 -9.83 -18.29 -19.64
N VAL A 350 -10.59 -17.21 -19.88
CA VAL A 350 -10.13 -15.84 -19.66
C VAL A 350 -9.79 -15.59 -18.18
N ARG A 351 -10.65 -16.04 -17.26
CA ARG A 351 -10.40 -15.99 -15.81
C ARG A 351 -9.14 -16.76 -15.43
N SER A 352 -8.93 -17.95 -16.00
CA SER A 352 -7.72 -18.74 -15.77
C SER A 352 -6.45 -18.01 -16.21
N ILE A 353 -6.46 -17.38 -17.38
CA ILE A 353 -5.33 -16.61 -17.91
C ILE A 353 -4.94 -15.48 -16.93
N TYR A 354 -5.91 -14.72 -16.43
CA TYR A 354 -5.65 -13.65 -15.47
C TYR A 354 -5.26 -14.18 -14.10
N ARG A 355 -5.96 -15.20 -13.59
CA ARG A 355 -5.67 -15.85 -12.31
C ARG A 355 -4.24 -16.37 -12.26
N ARG A 356 -3.76 -17.01 -13.33
CA ARG A 356 -2.38 -17.53 -13.44
C ARG A 356 -1.32 -16.45 -13.64
N GLY A 357 -1.73 -15.19 -13.82
CA GLY A 357 -0.83 -14.08 -14.08
C GLY A 357 -0.10 -14.19 -15.42
N LEU A 358 -0.73 -14.82 -16.43
CA LEU A 358 -0.17 -14.86 -17.79
C LEU A 358 -0.32 -13.50 -18.49
N VAL A 359 -1.37 -12.76 -18.12
CA VAL A 359 -1.70 -11.43 -18.65
C VAL A 359 -1.95 -10.49 -17.46
N PRO A 360 -1.57 -9.20 -17.55
CA PRO A 360 -1.93 -8.22 -16.53
C PRO A 360 -3.45 -8.13 -16.35
N ALA A 361 -3.91 -8.07 -15.10
CA ALA A 361 -5.33 -7.93 -14.79
C ALA A 361 -5.97 -6.74 -15.55
N PRO A 362 -7.25 -6.88 -15.96
CA PRO A 362 -7.99 -5.75 -16.50
C PRO A 362 -8.07 -4.63 -15.45
N PRO A 363 -8.08 -3.35 -15.87
CA PRO A 363 -8.27 -2.25 -14.94
C PRO A 363 -9.67 -2.32 -14.33
N VAL A 364 -9.79 -2.04 -13.04
CA VAL A 364 -11.09 -1.87 -12.38
C VAL A 364 -11.79 -0.67 -12.99
N LEU A 365 -13.06 -0.83 -13.39
CA LEU A 365 -13.84 0.20 -14.11
C LEU A 365 -14.40 1.29 -13.17
N ASP A 366 -13.53 1.86 -12.34
CA ASP A 366 -13.87 2.91 -11.39
C ASP A 366 -14.19 4.24 -12.08
N ARG A 367 -14.88 5.13 -11.36
CA ARG A 367 -15.10 6.53 -11.81
C ARG A 367 -13.78 7.20 -12.20
N ASN A 368 -12.69 6.92 -11.48
CA ASN A 368 -11.36 7.41 -11.79
C ASN A 368 -10.81 6.87 -13.11
N TYR A 369 -11.00 5.58 -13.38
CA TYR A 369 -10.61 4.97 -14.63
C TYR A 369 -11.42 5.53 -15.80
N ARG A 370 -12.75 5.65 -15.64
CA ARG A 370 -13.64 6.28 -16.62
C ARG A 370 -13.22 7.72 -16.93
N ASN A 371 -12.93 8.51 -15.90
CA ASN A 371 -12.43 9.88 -16.02
C ASN A 371 -11.06 9.94 -16.73
N PHE A 372 -10.16 9.00 -16.46
CA PHE A 372 -8.87 8.93 -17.13
C PHE A 372 -9.04 8.60 -18.62
N VAL A 373 -9.88 7.61 -18.94
CA VAL A 373 -10.18 7.21 -20.32
C VAL A 373 -10.87 8.35 -21.06
N SER A 374 -11.89 8.98 -20.48
CA SER A 374 -12.60 10.11 -21.11
C SER A 374 -11.64 11.27 -21.41
N LYS A 375 -10.80 11.66 -20.44
CA LYS A 375 -9.74 12.65 -20.66
C LYS A 375 -8.78 12.26 -21.77
N LYS A 376 -8.40 10.97 -21.88
CA LYS A 376 -7.49 10.48 -22.91
C LYS A 376 -8.15 10.46 -24.30
N VAL A 377 -9.43 10.09 -24.38
CA VAL A 377 -10.24 10.12 -25.60
C VAL A 377 -10.41 11.56 -26.08
N ILE A 378 -10.81 12.48 -25.20
CA ILE A 378 -10.95 13.91 -25.50
C ILE A 378 -9.61 14.52 -25.96
N LYS A 379 -8.50 14.22 -25.26
CA LYS A 379 -7.16 14.69 -25.70
C LYS A 379 -6.78 14.16 -27.07
N ARG A 380 -7.13 12.91 -27.40
CA ARG A 380 -6.88 12.34 -28.72
C ARG A 380 -7.75 13.02 -29.78
N SER A 381 -9.05 13.21 -29.55
CA SER A 381 -9.94 13.87 -30.52
C SER A 381 -9.51 15.31 -30.79
N MET A 382 -9.11 16.07 -29.76
CA MET A 382 -8.59 17.43 -29.92
C MET A 382 -7.29 17.46 -30.75
N LYS A 383 -6.38 16.50 -30.54
CA LYS A 383 -5.13 16.38 -31.31
C LYS A 383 -5.37 16.01 -32.78
N TYR A 384 -6.44 15.29 -33.09
CA TYR A 384 -6.83 14.99 -34.48
C TYR A 384 -7.50 16.18 -35.14
N LYS A 385 -8.36 16.93 -34.42
CA LYS A 385 -8.96 18.18 -34.94
C LYS A 385 -7.89 19.23 -35.26
N SER A 386 -6.89 19.41 -34.41
CA SER A 386 -5.82 20.39 -34.68
C SER A 386 -5.00 20.01 -35.92
N LYS A 387 -4.72 18.71 -36.12
CA LYS A 387 -4.01 18.23 -37.33
C LYS A 387 -4.82 18.36 -38.62
N LEU A 388 -6.14 18.23 -38.55
CA LEU A 388 -7.02 18.45 -39.71
C LEU A 388 -7.07 19.93 -40.09
N LEU A 389 -7.03 20.84 -39.11
CA LEU A 389 -7.01 22.29 -39.34
C LEU A 389 -5.64 22.79 -39.84
N GLU A 390 -4.55 22.15 -39.42
CA GLU A 390 -3.18 22.48 -39.87
C GLU A 390 -2.85 21.91 -41.28
N GLY A 391 -3.71 21.04 -41.84
CA GLY A 391 -3.51 20.42 -43.15
C GLY A 391 -4.28 21.08 -44.31
N THR A 392 -5.01 22.16 -44.04
CA THR A 392 -5.86 22.88 -45.03
C THR A 392 -5.32 24.26 -45.43
N THR A 393 -4.00 24.44 -45.38
CA THR A 393 -3.28 25.58 -45.96
C THR A 393 -2.19 25.05 -46.88
#